data_AF-A0AAU8MUP6-F1
#
_entry.id   AF-A0AAU8MUP6-F1
#
_cell.length_a   1.000
_cell.length_b   1.000
_cell.length_c   1.000
_cell.angle_alpha   90.00
_cell.angle_beta   90.00
_cell.angle_gamma   90.00
#
_symmetry.space_group_name_H-M   'P 1'
#
loop_
_entity.id
_entity.type
_entity.pdbx_description
1 polymer ?
#
loop_
_entity_poly.entity_id
_entity_poly.type
_entity_poly.pdbx_seq_one_letter_code
_entity_poly.pdbx_strand_id
1 'polypeptide(L)'
;MDRITEETVSSLQAQIAVQHLVLLSLVKTHPYPNQLLEKWRAVLADSTECKSALPSTSRESDLVRERCDHFAEEWTVQLVDVAVDHLSQKPT
;
A
#
# COMPACT_ATOMS: atom_id res chain seq x y z
N MET A 1 -12.84 23.79 -8.46
CA MET A 1 -11.59 23.12 -8.85
C MET A 1 -11.44 23.34 -10.33
N ASP A 2 -10.29 23.80 -10.80
CA ASP A 2 -10.05 23.90 -12.24
C ASP A 2 -9.75 22.51 -12.82
N ARG A 3 -9.95 22.37 -14.13
CA ARG A 3 -9.87 21.09 -14.84
C ARG A 3 -8.50 20.41 -14.69
N ILE A 4 -7.41 21.17 -14.62
CA ILE A 4 -6.06 20.62 -14.48
C ILE A 4 -5.91 19.96 -13.11
N THR A 5 -6.39 20.63 -12.06
CA THR A 5 -6.35 20.09 -10.70
C THR A 5 -7.25 18.84 -10.59
N GLU A 6 -8.42 18.83 -11.21
CA GLU A 6 -9.32 17.67 -11.25
C GLU A 6 -8.68 16.47 -11.99
N GLU A 7 -8.10 16.70 -13.16
CA GLU A 7 -7.39 15.67 -13.94
C GLU A 7 -6.18 15.11 -13.17
N THR A 8 -5.43 15.98 -12.49
CA THR A 8 -4.27 15.58 -11.67
C THR A 8 -4.71 14.72 -10.50
N VAL A 9 -5.71 15.15 -9.73
CA VAL A 9 -6.23 14.39 -8.58
C VAL A 9 -6.80 13.05 -9.02
N SER A 10 -7.60 13.03 -10.09
CA SER A 10 -8.19 11.80 -10.62
C SER A 10 -7.12 10.82 -11.10
N SER A 11 -6.06 11.32 -11.74
CA SER A 11 -4.93 10.50 -12.21
C SER A 11 -4.14 9.90 -11.05
N LEU A 12 -3.93 10.66 -9.97
CA LEU A 12 -3.27 10.16 -8.76
C LEU A 12 -4.13 9.12 -8.04
N GLN A 13 -5.43 9.37 -7.89
CA GLN A 13 -6.37 8.42 -7.30
C GLN A 13 -6.41 7.11 -8.09
N ALA A 14 -6.43 7.17 -9.42
CA ALA A 14 -6.40 5.98 -10.27
C ALA A 14 -5.10 5.17 -10.08
N GLN A 15 -3.94 5.83 -10.01
CA GLN A 15 -2.66 5.16 -9.76
C GLN A 15 -2.63 4.47 -8.39
N ILE A 16 -3.09 5.15 -7.34
CA ILE A 16 -3.19 4.61 -5.98
C ILE A 16 -4.13 3.39 -5.96
N ALA A 17 -5.28 3.48 -6.61
CA ALA A 17 -6.24 2.38 -6.69
C ALA A 17 -5.65 1.15 -7.40
N VAL A 18 -4.92 1.34 -8.50
CA VAL A 18 -4.25 0.23 -9.20
C VAL A 18 -3.17 -0.42 -8.33
N GLN A 19 -2.35 0.37 -7.64
CA GLN A 19 -1.32 -0.15 -6.73
C GLN A 19 -1.93 -0.97 -5.59
N HIS A 20 -3.03 -0.48 -5.02
CA HIS A 20 -3.75 -1.20 -3.98
C HIS A 20 -4.30 -2.54 -4.48
N LEU A 21 -4.91 -2.57 -5.67
CA LEU A 21 -5.41 -3.81 -6.28
C LEU A 21 -4.30 -4.83 -6.54
N VAL A 22 -3.12 -4.37 -6.97
CA VAL A 22 -1.95 -5.24 -7.13
C VAL A 22 -1.55 -5.87 -5.79
N LEU A 23 -1.46 -5.06 -4.73
CA LEU A 23 -1.09 -5.54 -3.40
C LEU A 23 -2.11 -6.54 -2.84
N LEU A 24 -3.41 -6.26 -2.99
CA LEU A 24 -4.49 -7.18 -2.64
C LEU A 24 -4.37 -8.49 -3.41
N SER A 25 -4.11 -8.43 -4.72
CA SER A 25 -3.95 -9.63 -5.55
C SER A 25 -2.73 -10.45 -5.13
N LEU A 26 -1.63 -9.80 -4.74
CA LEU A 26 -0.44 -10.47 -4.23
C LEU A 26 -0.77 -11.22 -2.94
N VAL A 27 -1.42 -10.57 -1.96
CA VAL A 27 -1.79 -11.23 -0.70
C VAL A 27 -2.75 -12.39 -0.93
N LYS A 28 -3.77 -12.23 -1.79
CA LYS A 28 -4.73 -13.30 -2.10
C LYS A 28 -4.13 -14.54 -2.73
N THR A 29 -3.08 -14.36 -3.53
CA THR A 29 -2.48 -15.44 -4.33
C THR A 29 -1.20 -16.00 -3.70
N HIS A 30 -0.64 -15.32 -2.69
CA HIS A 30 0.60 -15.74 -2.06
C HIS A 30 0.40 -17.06 -1.27
N PRO A 31 1.31 -18.04 -1.38
CA PRO A 31 1.20 -19.30 -0.63
C PRO A 31 1.20 -19.14 0.89
N TYR A 32 1.84 -18.06 1.38
CA TYR A 32 1.99 -17.72 2.79
C TYR A 32 1.64 -16.25 3.03
N PRO A 33 0.35 -15.85 3.02
CA PRO A 33 -0.04 -14.45 3.06
C PRO A 33 0.45 -13.76 4.35
N ASN A 34 0.47 -14.46 5.49
CA ASN A 34 0.97 -13.91 6.75
C ASN A 34 2.45 -13.49 6.68
N GLN A 35 3.32 -14.29 6.04
CA GLN A 35 4.73 -13.95 5.88
C GLN A 35 4.91 -12.71 4.99
N LEU A 36 4.07 -12.55 3.96
CA LEU A 36 4.06 -11.36 3.13
C LEU A 36 3.64 -10.12 3.93
N LEU A 37 2.63 -10.23 4.80
CA LEU A 37 2.21 -9.14 5.69
C LEU A 37 3.27 -8.77 6.72
N GLU A 38 4.03 -9.74 7.24
CA GLU A 38 5.16 -9.47 8.11
C GLU A 38 6.25 -8.69 7.39
N LYS A 39 6.56 -9.04 6.15
CA LYS A 39 7.52 -8.29 5.32
C LYS A 39 7.02 -6.88 5.01
N TRP A 40 5.75 -6.74 4.65
CA TRP A 40 5.12 -5.44 4.48
C TRP A 40 5.27 -4.55 5.73
N ARG A 41 4.94 -5.07 6.92
CA ARG A 41 5.11 -4.33 8.18
C ARG A 41 6.58 -3.98 8.46
N ALA A 42 7.51 -4.87 8.13
CA ALA A 42 8.95 -4.59 8.28
C ALA A 42 9.41 -3.44 7.37
N VAL A 43 8.95 -3.40 6.12
CA VAL A 43 9.24 -2.31 5.18
C VAL A 43 8.66 -0.98 5.68
N LEU A 44 7.43 -0.99 6.21
CA LEU A 44 6.82 0.21 6.79
C LEU A 44 7.58 0.73 8.02
N ALA A 45 8.13 -0.17 8.84
CA ALA A 45 8.94 0.20 10.00
C ALA A 45 10.33 0.72 9.60
N ASP A 46 10.84 0.37 8.42
CA ASP A 46 12.11 0.88 7.90
C ASP A 46 11.92 2.19 7.11
N SER A 47 12.10 3.30 7.82
CA SER A 47 12.05 4.64 7.23
C SER A 47 13.04 4.86 6.07
N THR A 48 14.12 4.09 5.98
CA THR A 48 15.13 4.20 4.92
C THR A 48 14.65 3.55 3.63
N GLU A 49 14.07 2.35 3.73
CA GLU A 49 13.47 1.67 2.58
C GLU A 49 12.29 2.48 2.03
N CYS A 50 11.43 3.00 2.90
CA CYS A 50 10.31 3.85 2.51
C CYS A 50 10.77 5.13 1.78
N LYS A 51 11.78 5.83 2.30
CA LYS A 51 12.37 7.02 1.63
C LYS A 51 13.01 6.68 0.28
N SER A 52 13.66 5.52 0.18
CA SER A 52 14.33 5.11 -1.06
C SER A 52 13.35 4.89 -2.23
N ALA A 53 12.14 4.43 -1.91
CA ALA A 53 11.06 4.20 -2.87
C ALA A 53 10.45 5.50 -3.44
N LEU A 54 10.66 6.64 -2.76
CA LEU A 54 10.15 7.93 -3.21
C LEU A 54 11.10 8.58 -4.22
N PRO A 55 10.56 9.33 -5.21
CA PRO A 55 11.35 10.21 -6.07
C PRO A 55 12.17 11.19 -5.23
N SER A 56 13.39 11.52 -5.67
CA SER A 56 14.32 12.40 -4.93
C SER A 56 13.71 13.76 -4.56
N THR A 57 12.81 14.28 -5.38
CA THR A 57 12.06 15.53 -5.15
C THR A 57 11.07 15.46 -3.99
N SER A 58 10.70 14.26 -3.55
CA SER A 58 9.64 14.01 -2.56
C SER A 58 10.15 13.38 -1.26
N ARG A 59 11.42 12.95 -1.20
CA ARG A 59 12.00 12.23 -0.04
C ARG A 59 11.99 13.01 1.26
N GLU A 60 12.17 14.33 1.16
CA GLU A 60 12.20 15.24 2.30
C GLU A 60 10.84 15.91 2.57
N SER A 61 9.79 15.56 1.81
CA SER A 61 8.46 16.15 2.01
C SER A 61 7.74 15.48 3.17
N ASP A 62 7.52 16.23 4.25
CA ASP A 62 6.75 15.76 5.41
C ASP A 62 5.30 15.44 5.04
N LEU A 63 4.70 16.20 4.12
CA LEU A 63 3.35 15.95 3.63
C LEU A 63 3.26 14.62 2.87
N VAL A 64 4.26 14.29 2.06
CA VAL A 64 4.30 12.99 1.35
C VAL A 64 4.42 11.85 2.36
N ARG A 65 5.25 12.03 3.40
CA ARG A 65 5.42 11.04 4.47
C ARG A 65 4.11 10.79 5.22
N GLU A 66 3.43 11.84 5.68
CA GLU A 66 2.14 11.74 6.39
C GLU A 66 1.10 11.00 5.53
N ARG A 67 1.06 11.29 4.22
CA ARG A 67 0.15 10.60 3.30
C ARG A 67 0.51 9.13 3.11
N CYS A 68 1.79 8.81 2.99
CA CYS A 68 2.26 7.42 2.94
C CYS A 68 1.86 6.65 4.21
N ASP A 69 2.06 7.22 5.39
CA ASP A 69 1.71 6.59 6.66
C ASP A 69 0.20 6.32 6.75
N HIS A 70 -0.63 7.30 6.39
CA HIS A 70 -2.09 7.14 6.40
C HIS A 70 -2.57 6.01 5.47
N PHE A 71 -2.08 5.96 4.23
CA PHE A 71 -2.44 4.88 3.31
C PHE A 71 -1.87 3.53 3.74
N ALA A 72 -0.67 3.51 4.33
CA ALA A 72 -0.08 2.29 4.85
C ALA A 72 -0.93 1.69 5.97
N GLU A 73 -1.45 2.50 6.89
CA GLU A 73 -2.38 2.06 7.93
C GLU A 73 -3.68 1.51 7.33
N GLU A 74 -4.32 2.27 6.45
CA GLU A 74 -5.59 1.89 5.82
C GLU A 74 -5.47 0.57 5.04
N TRP A 75 -4.40 0.43 4.26
CA TRP A 75 -4.18 -0.79 3.48
C TRP A 75 -3.80 -1.96 4.37
N THR A 76 -3.03 -1.76 5.43
CA THR A 76 -2.66 -2.85 6.35
C THR A 76 -3.88 -3.54 6.93
N VAL A 77 -4.92 -2.79 7.32
CA VAL A 77 -6.19 -3.36 7.79
C VAL A 77 -6.81 -4.26 6.72
N GLN A 78 -6.97 -3.75 5.50
CA GLN A 78 -7.61 -4.48 4.40
C GLN A 78 -6.80 -5.73 3.98
N LEU A 79 -5.47 -5.65 3.99
CA LEU A 79 -4.61 -6.78 3.64
C LEU A 79 -4.65 -7.87 4.72
N VAL A 80 -4.78 -7.51 6.00
CA VAL A 80 -4.97 -8.46 7.10
C VAL A 80 -6.29 -9.21 6.93
N ASP A 81 -7.39 -8.50 6.67
CA ASP A 81 -8.70 -9.13 6.46
C ASP A 81 -8.65 -10.15 5.30
N VAL A 82 -8.04 -9.75 4.19
CA VAL A 82 -7.87 -10.63 3.02
C VAL A 82 -6.99 -11.84 3.32
N ALA A 83 -5.95 -11.70 4.13
CA ALA A 83 -5.11 -12.83 4.53
C ALA A 83 -5.86 -13.82 5.45
N VAL A 84 -6.70 -13.31 6.36
CA VAL A 84 -7.55 -14.13 7.24
C VAL A 84 -8.58 -14.91 6.42
N ASP A 85 -9.22 -14.26 5.45
CA ASP A 85 -10.16 -14.90 4.53
C ASP A 85 -9.49 -16.01 3.71
N HIS A 86 -8.28 -15.76 3.18
CA HIS A 86 -7.51 -16.76 2.42
C HIS A 86 -7.22 -18.02 3.24
N LEU A 87 -6.81 -17.86 4.50
CA LEU A 87 -6.53 -18.99 5.39
C LEU A 87 -7.78 -19.79 5.74
N SER A 88 -8.92 -19.11 5.85
CA SER A 88 -10.22 -19.73 6.14
C SER A 88 -10.77 -20.54 4.95
N GLN A 89 -10.36 -20.20 3.73
CA GLN A 89 -10.82 -20.85 2.49
C GLN A 89 -9.98 -22.07 2.07
N LYS A 90 -8.83 -22.33 2.71
CA LYS A 90 -7.96 -23.47 2.37
C LYS A 90 -8.45 -24.73 3.12
N PRO A 91 -9.03 -25.75 2.45
CA PRO A 91 -9.40 -26.98 3.13
C PRO A 91 -8.12 -27.75 3.51
N THR A 92 -8.05 -28.19 4.77
CA THR A 92 -7.02 -29.09 5.32
C THR A 92 -6.87 -30.38 4.54
#